data_AF-A0A1G1T9Z1-F1
#
_entry.id   AF-A0A1G1T9Z1-F1
#
_cell.length_a   1.000
_cell.length_b   1.000
_cell.length_c   1.000
_cell.angle_alpha   90.00
_cell.angle_beta   90.00
_cell.angle_gamma   90.00
#
_symmetry.space_group_name_H-M   'P 1'
#
loop_
_entity.id
_entity.type
_entity.pdbx_description
1 polymer ?
#
loop_
_entity_poly.entity_id
_entity_poly.type
_entity_poly.pdbx_seq_one_letter_code
_entity_poly.pdbx_strand_id
1 'polypeptide(L)'
;MLPHLLRRLDGSTFCSHNFDEANNWLLVTWKGFVGVQDAERGAQEALRILQLCHVPYLLNDNSQVAGPWFDSVEWLERVWAPQAARLGLRCVAHVLQADANAELALTANHNPFAAGSSCSFFPPWPKRSAGYGKCSSTRPKPAQTSLSCAGGTR
;
A
#
# COMPACT_ATOMS: atom_id res chain seq x y z
N MET A 1 -4.65 -10.58 -13.05
CA MET A 1 -3.68 -9.70 -13.73
C MET A 1 -2.27 -10.02 -13.24
N LEU A 2 -1.26 -9.78 -14.06
CA LEU A 2 0.14 -9.86 -13.61
C LEU A 2 0.48 -8.61 -12.78
N PRO A 3 1.32 -8.73 -11.75
CA PRO A 3 1.74 -7.58 -10.95
C PRO A 3 2.58 -6.61 -11.79
N HIS A 4 2.40 -5.32 -11.57
CA HIS A 4 3.30 -4.29 -12.08
C HIS A 4 4.58 -4.31 -11.23
N LEU A 5 5.72 -4.56 -11.84
CA LEU A 5 7.00 -4.74 -11.13
C LEU A 5 7.88 -3.51 -11.29
N LEU A 6 8.34 -2.95 -10.17
CA LEU A 6 9.36 -1.92 -10.16
C LEU A 6 10.74 -2.54 -9.91
N ARG A 7 11.67 -2.22 -10.80
CA ARG A 7 13.03 -2.74 -10.78
C ARG A 7 14.06 -1.62 -10.64
N ARG A 8 15.19 -1.96 -10.05
CA ARG A 8 16.40 -1.16 -10.04
C ARG A 8 17.15 -1.30 -11.36
N LEU A 9 18.20 -0.48 -11.51
CA LEU A 9 19.11 -0.55 -12.65
C LEU A 9 19.83 -1.92 -12.76
N ASP A 10 20.08 -2.57 -11.62
CA ASP A 10 20.68 -3.92 -11.57
C ASP A 10 19.68 -5.05 -11.92
N GLY A 11 18.43 -4.71 -12.24
CA GLY A 11 17.38 -5.65 -12.57
C GLY A 11 16.65 -6.26 -11.37
N SER A 12 17.10 -6.01 -10.14
CA SER A 12 16.43 -6.50 -8.93
C SER A 12 15.08 -5.81 -8.73
N THR A 13 14.06 -6.59 -8.35
CA THR A 13 12.73 -6.06 -8.00
C THR A 13 12.73 -5.63 -6.54
N PHE A 14 12.29 -4.40 -6.29
CA PHE A 14 12.18 -3.83 -4.95
C PHE A 14 10.74 -3.56 -4.52
N CYS A 15 9.82 -3.42 -5.48
CA CYS A 15 8.41 -3.16 -5.24
C CYS A 15 7.56 -3.80 -6.33
N SER A 16 6.36 -4.26 -5.97
CA SER A 16 5.35 -4.69 -6.93
C SER A 16 3.96 -4.24 -6.52
N HIS A 17 3.15 -3.89 -7.51
CA HIS A 17 1.76 -3.48 -7.33
C HIS A 17 0.83 -4.50 -7.98
N ASN A 18 -0.16 -4.97 -7.23
CA ASN A 18 -1.18 -5.87 -7.74
C ASN A 18 -2.57 -5.30 -7.41
N PHE A 19 -3.29 -4.89 -8.45
CA PHE A 19 -4.65 -4.41 -8.31
C PHE A 19 -5.62 -5.59 -8.40
N ASP A 20 -6.43 -5.76 -7.37
CA ASP A 20 -7.53 -6.73 -7.35
C ASP A 20 -8.84 -5.99 -7.63
N GLU A 21 -9.29 -6.11 -8.88
CA GLU A 21 -10.52 -5.51 -9.40
C GLU A 21 -11.76 -6.02 -8.67
N ALA A 22 -11.79 -7.30 -8.27
CA ALA A 22 -12.97 -7.92 -7.67
C ALA A 22 -13.26 -7.35 -6.29
N ASN A 23 -12.21 -7.02 -5.54
CA ASN A 23 -12.30 -6.49 -4.19
C ASN A 23 -11.99 -4.98 -4.11
N ASN A 24 -11.61 -4.36 -5.24
CA ASN A 24 -11.23 -2.96 -5.38
C ASN A 24 -10.19 -2.51 -4.34
N TRP A 25 -9.05 -3.21 -4.32
CA TRP A 25 -7.93 -2.89 -3.43
C TRP A 25 -6.59 -3.11 -4.12
N LEU A 26 -5.58 -2.34 -3.68
CA LEU A 26 -4.24 -2.37 -4.22
C LEU A 26 -3.30 -3.05 -3.21
N LEU A 27 -2.67 -4.14 -3.60
CA LEU A 27 -1.54 -4.71 -2.86
C LEU A 27 -0.24 -4.09 -3.35
N VAL A 28 0.54 -3.51 -2.44
CA VAL A 28 1.90 -3.03 -2.67
C VAL A 28 2.85 -3.89 -1.84
N THR A 29 3.72 -4.65 -2.49
CA THR A 29 4.69 -5.52 -1.81
C THR A 29 6.08 -4.97 -1.99
N TRP A 30 6.83 -4.84 -0.90
CA TRP A 30 8.21 -4.35 -0.87
C TRP A 30 9.19 -5.47 -0.55
N LYS A 31 10.36 -5.45 -1.19
CA LYS A 31 11.34 -6.55 -1.07
C LYS A 31 12.78 -6.05 -0.94
N GLY A 32 13.51 -6.66 -0.01
CA GLY A 32 14.92 -6.40 0.24
C GLY A 32 15.16 -5.06 0.92
N PHE A 33 16.37 -4.51 0.77
CA PHE A 33 16.70 -3.19 1.29
C PHE A 33 16.09 -2.12 0.38
N VAL A 34 15.17 -1.31 0.88
CA VAL A 34 14.47 -0.27 0.11
C VAL A 34 14.98 1.10 0.54
N GLY A 35 15.80 1.73 -0.30
CA GLY A 35 16.29 3.08 -0.06
C GLY A 35 15.22 4.16 -0.34
N VAL A 36 15.51 5.39 0.09
CA VAL A 36 14.63 6.56 -0.05
C VAL A 36 14.04 6.71 -1.46
N GLN A 37 14.90 6.73 -2.48
CA GLN A 37 14.51 6.96 -3.87
C GLN A 37 13.62 5.83 -4.42
N ASP A 38 13.89 4.58 -4.02
CA ASP A 38 13.07 3.43 -4.41
C ASP A 38 11.70 3.50 -3.72
N ALA A 39 11.68 3.86 -2.43
CA ALA A 39 10.44 4.02 -1.67
C ALA A 39 9.54 5.11 -2.26
N GLU A 40 10.10 6.29 -2.55
CA GLU A 40 9.36 7.38 -3.19
C GLU A 40 8.82 6.98 -4.57
N ARG A 41 9.64 6.31 -5.41
CA ARG A 41 9.19 5.77 -6.70
C ARG A 41 8.03 4.80 -6.55
N GLY A 42 8.13 3.84 -5.62
CA GLY A 42 7.07 2.86 -5.40
C GLY A 42 5.77 3.48 -4.86
N ALA A 43 5.89 4.49 -4.00
CA ALA A 43 4.77 5.23 -3.45
C ALA A 43 4.09 6.10 -4.53
N GLN A 44 4.87 6.79 -5.37
CA GLN A 44 4.33 7.57 -6.50
C GLN A 44 3.61 6.68 -7.52
N GLU A 45 4.17 5.51 -7.83
CA GLU A 45 3.50 4.56 -8.73
C GLU A 45 2.18 4.05 -8.14
N ALA A 46 2.11 3.87 -6.81
CA ALA A 46 0.85 3.57 -6.15
C ALA A 46 -0.18 4.70 -6.39
N LEU A 47 0.18 5.98 -6.25
CA LEU A 47 -0.73 7.11 -6.55
C LEU A 47 -1.25 7.06 -7.99
N ARG A 48 -0.37 6.73 -8.95
CA ARG A 48 -0.77 6.60 -10.36
C ARG A 48 -1.86 5.53 -10.53
N ILE A 49 -1.71 4.39 -9.85
CA ILE A 49 -2.71 3.32 -9.88
C ILE A 49 -4.00 3.75 -9.17
N LEU A 50 -3.90 4.41 -8.01
CA LEU A 50 -5.08 4.94 -7.29
C LEU A 50 -5.88 5.90 -8.17
N GLN A 51 -5.20 6.78 -8.91
CA GLN A 51 -5.82 7.72 -9.83
C GLN A 51 -6.52 7.04 -11.01
N LEU A 52 -5.91 6.00 -11.58
CA LEU A 52 -6.47 5.30 -12.74
C LEU A 52 -7.64 4.38 -12.36
N CYS A 53 -7.52 3.69 -11.23
CA CYS A 53 -8.45 2.63 -10.86
C CYS A 53 -9.41 3.01 -9.73
N HIS A 54 -9.31 4.22 -9.16
CA HIS A 54 -10.18 4.73 -8.10
C HIS A 54 -10.29 3.77 -6.91
N VAL A 55 -9.12 3.37 -6.41
CA VAL A 55 -9.01 2.29 -5.42
C VAL A 55 -9.12 2.86 -4.00
N PRO A 56 -10.15 2.48 -3.22
CA PRO A 56 -10.36 3.02 -1.88
C PRO A 56 -9.49 2.35 -0.80
N TYR A 57 -8.85 1.21 -1.10
CA TYR A 57 -8.15 0.39 -0.12
C TYR A 57 -6.76 -0.01 -0.60
N LEU A 58 -5.75 0.09 0.28
CA LEU A 58 -4.38 -0.31 -0.02
C LEU A 58 -3.86 -1.26 1.07
N LEU A 59 -3.28 -2.39 0.67
CA LEU A 59 -2.49 -3.26 1.56
C LEU A 59 -1.01 -3.05 1.24
N ASN A 60 -0.27 -2.57 2.23
CA ASN A 60 1.15 -2.28 2.18
C ASN A 60 1.93 -3.41 2.85
N ASP A 61 2.43 -4.36 2.06
CA ASP A 61 3.14 -5.53 2.53
C ASP A 61 4.66 -5.28 2.62
N ASN A 62 5.14 -5.09 3.85
CA ASN A 62 6.56 -4.93 4.16
C ASN A 62 7.20 -6.22 4.71
N SER A 63 6.52 -7.37 4.65
CA SER A 63 7.00 -8.62 5.26
C SER A 63 8.36 -9.11 4.72
N GLN A 64 8.74 -8.67 3.52
CA GLN A 64 10.00 -9.02 2.86
C GLN A 64 11.01 -7.85 2.80
N VAL A 65 10.73 -6.74 3.48
CA VAL A 65 11.71 -5.65 3.62
C VAL A 65 12.84 -6.12 4.54
N ALA A 66 14.08 -5.84 4.14
CA ALA A 66 15.27 -6.16 4.91
C ALA A 66 15.93 -4.86 5.38
N GLY A 67 16.26 -4.80 6.67
CA GLY A 67 16.80 -3.59 7.30
C GLY A 67 15.71 -2.60 7.72
N PRO A 68 16.08 -1.39 8.14
CA PRO A 68 15.12 -0.40 8.62
C PRO A 68 14.13 -0.03 7.51
N TRP A 69 12.86 0.10 7.88
CA TRP A 69 11.89 0.71 7.00
C TRP A 69 12.33 2.16 6.72
N PHE A 70 12.06 2.63 5.49
CA PHE A 70 12.43 3.97 5.11
C PHE A 70 11.68 4.98 5.98
N ASP A 71 12.43 5.64 6.86
CA ASP A 71 11.93 6.65 7.76
C ASP A 71 11.78 8.00 7.04
N SER A 72 10.73 8.11 6.23
CA SER A 72 10.21 9.41 5.81
C SER A 72 8.73 9.53 6.13
N VAL A 73 8.40 9.18 7.38
CA VAL A 73 7.06 9.43 7.92
C VAL A 73 6.62 10.86 7.61
N GLU A 74 7.52 11.84 7.75
CA GLU A 74 7.24 13.23 7.39
C GLU A 74 6.88 13.44 5.91
N TRP A 75 7.59 12.83 4.96
CA TRP A 75 7.27 12.96 3.53
C TRP A 75 5.95 12.26 3.20
N LEU A 76 5.71 11.08 3.76
CA LEU A 76 4.45 10.36 3.60
C LEU A 76 3.28 11.19 4.13
N GLU A 77 3.43 11.79 5.31
CA GLU A 77 2.44 12.66 5.96
C GLU A 77 2.17 13.93 5.17
N ARG A 78 3.22 14.64 4.72
CA ARG A 78 3.09 15.97 4.11
C ARG A 78 2.83 15.93 2.61
N VAL A 79 3.29 14.90 1.92
CA VAL A 79 3.29 14.84 0.45
C VAL A 79 2.37 13.74 -0.05
N TRP A 80 2.61 12.50 0.36
CA TRP A 80 1.95 11.35 -0.27
C TRP A 80 0.51 11.16 0.20
N ALA A 81 0.27 11.14 1.51
CA ALA A 81 -1.05 10.88 2.09
C ALA A 81 -2.12 11.92 1.69
N PRO A 82 -1.84 13.24 1.61
CA PRO A 82 -2.80 14.22 1.11
C PRO A 82 -3.16 14.02 -0.37
N GLN A 83 -2.25 13.47 -1.17
CA GLN A 83 -2.55 13.11 -2.56
C GLN A 83 -3.42 11.86 -2.63
N ALA A 84 -3.03 10.80 -1.91
CA ALA A 84 -3.78 9.55 -1.85
C ALA A 84 -5.23 9.76 -1.36
N ALA A 85 -5.42 10.58 -0.32
CA ALA A 85 -6.74 10.93 0.20
C ALA A 85 -7.61 11.66 -0.84
N ARG A 86 -7.02 12.61 -1.60
CA ARG A 86 -7.73 13.30 -2.70
C ARG A 86 -8.12 12.37 -3.84
N LEU A 87 -7.37 11.28 -4.03
CA LEU A 87 -7.68 10.24 -5.01
C LEU A 87 -8.71 9.22 -4.48
N GLY A 88 -9.24 9.40 -3.27
CA GLY A 88 -10.29 8.57 -2.71
C GLY A 88 -9.78 7.35 -1.93
N LEU A 89 -8.48 7.28 -1.60
CA LEU A 89 -7.96 6.28 -0.68
C LEU A 89 -8.52 6.53 0.73
N ARG A 90 -9.14 5.51 1.32
CA ARG A 90 -9.82 5.58 2.63
C ARG A 90 -9.20 4.69 3.69
N CYS A 91 -8.52 3.62 3.29
CA CYS A 91 -7.88 2.72 4.23
C CYS A 91 -6.53 2.23 3.72
N VAL A 92 -5.57 2.21 4.63
CA VAL A 92 -4.30 1.52 4.42
C VAL A 92 -4.10 0.49 5.51
N ALA A 93 -3.90 -0.75 5.09
CA ALA A 93 -3.47 -1.84 5.94
C ALA A 93 -1.97 -2.07 5.74
N HIS A 94 -1.19 -2.25 6.81
CA HIS A 94 0.23 -2.56 6.72
C HIS A 94 0.50 -3.98 7.19
N VAL A 95 1.29 -4.75 6.44
CA VAL A 95 1.92 -5.99 6.93
C VAL A 95 3.34 -5.64 7.35
N LEU A 96 3.67 -5.87 8.62
CA LEU A 96 4.98 -5.53 9.17
C LEU A 96 6.04 -6.59 8.84
N GLN A 97 7.32 -6.21 8.95
CA GLN A 97 8.46 -7.14 8.87
C GLN A 97 8.40 -8.20 9.98
N ALA A 98 8.97 -9.38 9.75
CA ALA A 98 8.95 -10.48 10.72
C ALA A 98 9.70 -10.17 12.02
N ASP A 99 10.71 -9.32 11.94
CA ASP A 99 11.55 -8.79 13.01
C ASP A 99 11.14 -7.39 13.48
N ALA A 100 9.99 -6.87 13.01
CA ALA A 100 9.48 -5.60 13.48
C ALA A 100 9.19 -5.67 14.99
N ASN A 101 10.00 -4.97 15.78
CA ASN A 101 9.77 -4.84 17.22
C ASN A 101 8.40 -4.18 17.46
N ALA A 102 7.70 -4.59 18.53
CA ALA A 102 6.40 -4.03 18.91
C ALA A 102 6.41 -2.49 19.08
N GLU A 103 7.57 -1.91 19.35
CA GLU A 103 7.80 -0.47 19.45
C GLU A 103 7.76 0.25 18.07
N LEU A 104 8.22 -0.40 16.99
CA LEU A 104 8.06 0.10 15.61
C LEU A 104 6.58 0.07 15.18
N ALA A 105 5.81 -0.91 15.67
CA ALA A 105 4.37 -0.95 15.42
C ALA A 105 3.61 0.18 16.14
N LEU A 106 4.13 0.66 17.28
CA LEU A 106 3.59 1.80 18.04
C LEU A 106 3.93 3.14 17.39
N THR A 107 5.12 3.33 16.80
CA THR A 107 5.43 4.53 15.99
C THR A 107 4.73 4.52 14.63
N ALA A 108 4.46 3.35 14.06
CA ALA A 108 3.60 3.23 12.89
C ALA A 108 2.14 3.68 13.15
N ASN A 109 1.74 3.84 14.42
CA ASN A 109 0.43 4.37 14.79
C ASN A 109 0.25 5.87 14.47
N HIS A 110 1.28 6.53 13.94
CA HIS A 110 1.12 7.78 13.20
C HIS A 110 0.25 7.51 11.96
N ASN A 111 -1.00 7.98 12.00
CA ASN A 111 -1.88 7.95 10.85
C ASN A 111 -1.57 9.18 9.98
N PRO A 112 -0.86 9.02 8.83
CA PRO A 112 -0.55 10.15 7.98
C PRO A 112 -1.78 10.68 7.24
N PHE A 113 -2.92 9.99 7.36
CA PHE A 113 -4.16 10.37 6.71
C PHE A 113 -5.05 11.22 7.63
N ALA A 114 -5.64 12.26 7.04
CA ALA A 114 -6.60 13.15 7.72
C ALA A 114 -7.78 12.38 8.34
N ALA A 115 -8.42 13.01 9.34
CA ALA A 115 -9.60 12.51 10.04
C ALA A 115 -10.68 12.05 9.04
N GLY A 116 -10.82 10.73 8.85
CA GLY A 116 -11.73 10.12 7.88
C GLY A 116 -11.17 8.86 7.21
N SER A 117 -9.85 8.68 7.21
CA SER A 117 -9.21 7.44 6.71
C SER A 117 -8.72 6.58 7.87
N SER A 118 -8.97 5.26 7.80
CA SER A 118 -8.52 4.30 8.81
C SER A 118 -7.19 3.67 8.41
N CYS A 119 -6.16 3.75 9.26
CA CYS A 119 -4.94 2.97 9.10
C CYS A 119 -5.00 1.75 10.02
N SER A 120 -4.55 0.57 9.57
CA SER A 120 -4.55 -0.67 10.37
C SER A 120 -3.25 -1.45 10.17
N PHE A 121 -2.68 -2.00 11.24
CA PHE A 121 -1.42 -2.77 11.20
C PHE A 121 -1.67 -4.25 11.47
N PHE A 122 -1.01 -5.12 10.70
CA PHE A 122 -1.11 -6.56 10.80
C PHE A 122 0.29 -7.21 10.88
N PRO A 123 0.44 -8.30 11.66
CA PRO A 123 1.67 -9.10 11.64
C PRO A 123 1.85 -9.86 10.32
N PRO A 124 3.10 -10.25 9.96
CA PRO A 124 3.39 -11.00 8.75
C PRO A 124 2.85 -12.44 8.77
N TRP A 125 2.67 -13.00 7.58
CA TRP A 125 2.21 -14.38 7.39
C TRP A 125 3.26 -15.38 7.92
N PRO A 126 2.89 -16.48 8.63
CA PRO A 126 1.57 -17.06 8.86
C PRO A 126 0.93 -16.74 10.24
N LYS A 127 1.45 -15.78 11.00
CA LYS A 127 0.99 -15.47 12.37
C LYS A 127 -0.32 -14.66 12.36
N ARG A 128 -1.42 -15.23 11.85
CA ARG A 128 -2.72 -14.56 11.76
C ARG A 128 -3.61 -14.93 12.96
N SER A 129 -3.91 -13.97 13.83
CA SER A 129 -5.13 -13.98 14.64
C SER A 129 -6.25 -13.26 13.88
N ALA A 130 -7.49 -13.71 14.08
CA ALA A 130 -8.67 -13.49 13.24
C ALA A 130 -9.21 -12.03 13.17
N GLY A 131 -8.48 -11.10 12.54
CA GLY A 131 -8.82 -9.66 12.55
C GLY A 131 -9.43 -9.04 11.28
N TYR A 132 -9.65 -9.80 10.21
CA TYR A 132 -10.03 -9.21 8.89
C TYR A 132 -11.51 -8.79 8.76
N GLY A 133 -12.32 -8.89 9.81
CA GLY A 133 -13.76 -8.67 9.74
C GLY A 133 -14.24 -7.22 9.85
N LYS A 134 -13.36 -6.23 10.09
CA LYS A 134 -13.82 -4.88 10.47
C LYS A 134 -13.70 -3.79 9.41
N CYS A 135 -12.93 -3.98 8.33
CA CYS A 135 -12.86 -2.99 7.25
C CYS A 135 -13.93 -3.20 6.15
N SER A 136 -14.63 -4.33 6.18
CA SER A 136 -15.60 -4.75 5.15
C SER A 136 -17.07 -4.44 5.46
N SER A 137 -17.38 -3.78 6.59
CA SER A 137 -18.76 -3.66 7.07
C SER A 137 -19.59 -2.51 6.47
N THR A 138 -19.01 -1.66 5.63
CA THR A 138 -19.78 -0.66 4.85
C THR A 138 -19.64 -0.96 3.36
N ARG A 139 -20.50 -1.84 2.85
CA ARG A 139 -20.55 -2.30 1.46
C ARG A 139 -21.58 -1.47 0.66
N PRO A 140 -21.21 -0.46 -0.17
CA PRO A 140 -22.07 -0.04 -1.26
C PRO A 140 -21.97 -1.07 -2.39
N LYS A 141 -23.11 -1.44 -2.99
CA LYS A 141 -23.14 -2.34 -4.16
C LYS A 141 -22.38 -1.70 -5.32
N PRO A 142 -21.50 -2.43 -6.03
CA PRO A 142 -20.80 -1.89 -7.18
C PRO A 142 -21.78 -1.64 -8.35
N ALA A 143 -21.78 -0.43 -8.87
CA ALA A 143 -22.33 -0.14 -10.19
C ALA A 143 -21.36 -0.71 -11.23
N GLN A 144 -21.87 -1.57 -12.11
CA GLN A 144 -21.10 -2.21 -13.18
C GLN A 144 -20.71 -1.16 -14.22
N THR A 145 -19.44 -0.76 -14.24
CA THR A 145 -18.86 -0.10 -15.40
C THR A 145 -17.46 -0.68 -15.63
N SER A 146 -17.35 -1.51 -16.66
CA SER A 146 -16.10 -2.09 -17.13
C SER A 146 -15.21 -0.99 -17.72
N LEU A 147 -14.26 -0.50 -16.92
CA LEU A 147 -13.12 0.27 -17.40
C LEU A 147 -11.87 -0.56 -17.14
N SER A 148 -11.28 -1.10 -18.22
CA SER A 148 -10.02 -1.81 -18.16
C SER A 148 -8.93 -0.85 -17.68
N CYS A 149 -8.36 -1.13 -16.50
CA CYS A 149 -7.20 -0.40 -15.94
C CYS A 149 -5.90 -0.64 -16.74
N ALA A 150 -5.92 -1.48 -17.76
CA ALA A 150 -4.78 -1.71 -18.64
C ALA A 150 -4.73 -0.65 -19.77
N GLY A 151 -4.09 0.48 -19.51
CA GLY A 151 -3.44 1.31 -20.54
C GLY A 151 -1.94 1.31 -20.22
N GLY A 152 -1.03 0.89 -21.09
CA GLY A 152 -1.02 0.94 -22.55
C GLY A 152 0.28 1.65 -22.91
N THR A 153 1.39 0.91 -22.99
CA THR A 153 2.66 1.40 -23.50
C THR A 153 2.51 1.68 -25.00
N ARG A 154 2.73 2.94 -25.39
CA ARG A 154 3.29 3.30 -26.68
C ARG A 154 4.39 4.32 -26.45
#